data_AF-A0A5N7MSL7-F1
#
_entry.id   AF-A0A5N7MSL7-F1
#
_cell.length_a   1.000
_cell.length_b   1.000
_cell.length_c   1.000
_cell.angle_alpha   90.00
_cell.angle_beta   90.00
_cell.angle_gamma   90.00
#
_symmetry.space_group_name_H-M   'P 1'
#
loop_
_entity.id
_entity.type
_entity.pdbx_description
1 polymer ?
#
loop_
_entity_poly.entity_id
_entity_poly.type
_entity_poly.pdbx_seq_one_letter_code
_entity_poly.pdbx_strand_id
1 'polypeptide(L)'
;MSSLYHYPAMSALNEETEPDRVCRLHEAFGVMCAIARMIWREETGYDANSAASGTVRWDGSVIALRDIRGHLEVIWASAAHQERYGVLAELAWEAMSEPRANVSHHLPS
;
A
#
# COMPACT_ATOMS: atom_id res chain seq x y z
N MET A 1 1.16 -21.99 2.88
CA MET A 1 1.44 -20.83 2.01
C MET A 1 0.37 -19.80 2.32
N SER A 2 0.65 -18.82 3.19
CA SER A 2 -0.34 -17.80 3.58
C SER A 2 -0.53 -16.83 2.43
N SER A 3 -1.72 -16.90 1.83
CA SER A 3 -2.16 -16.05 0.74
C SER A 3 -2.32 -14.63 1.25
N LEU A 4 -1.63 -13.67 0.60
CA LEU A 4 -2.07 -12.27 0.55
C LEU A 4 -3.41 -12.28 -0.19
N TYR A 5 -4.52 -12.51 0.53
CA TYR A 5 -5.83 -12.71 -0.10
C TYR A 5 -6.37 -11.44 -0.77
N HIS A 6 -5.75 -10.29 -0.51
CA HIS A 6 -6.19 -8.99 -1.03
C HIS A 6 -5.03 -8.22 -1.65
N TYR A 7 -4.75 -8.52 -2.93
CA TYR A 7 -3.85 -7.71 -3.74
C TYR A 7 -4.61 -6.46 -4.23
N PRO A 8 -4.06 -5.24 -4.09
CA PRO A 8 -4.76 -4.02 -4.49
C PRO A 8 -4.86 -3.89 -6.00
N ALA A 9 -5.91 -3.22 -6.47
CA ALA A 9 -6.02 -2.82 -7.86
C ALA A 9 -4.92 -1.80 -8.21
N MET A 10 -4.18 -2.03 -9.30
CA MET A 10 -3.10 -1.15 -9.76
C MET A 10 -3.48 -0.49 -11.07
N SER A 11 -3.24 0.81 -11.20
CA SER A 11 -3.41 1.53 -12.47
C SER A 11 -2.44 2.70 -12.57
N ALA A 12 -1.87 2.92 -13.74
CA ALA A 12 -1.13 4.14 -14.05
C ALA A 12 -1.84 4.87 -15.18
N LEU A 13 -1.79 6.20 -15.18
CA LEU A 13 -2.39 7.02 -16.23
C LEU A 13 -1.34 8.01 -16.74
N ASN A 14 -0.69 7.67 -17.86
CA ASN A 14 0.15 8.61 -18.61
C ASN A 14 0.26 8.22 -20.09
N GLU A 15 0.69 9.17 -20.92
CA GLU A 15 0.58 9.03 -22.38
C GLU A 15 1.61 8.05 -22.99
N GLU A 16 2.68 7.64 -22.28
CA GLU A 16 3.80 6.90 -22.92
C GLU A 16 4.58 5.88 -22.05
N THR A 17 4.38 5.80 -20.72
CA THR A 17 5.23 4.92 -19.86
C THR A 17 4.46 4.00 -18.90
N GLU A 18 3.15 3.78 -19.11
CA GLU A 18 2.27 3.06 -18.20
C GLU A 18 2.80 1.71 -17.67
N PRO A 19 3.42 0.81 -18.48
CA PRO A 19 3.95 -0.46 -17.98
C PRO A 19 5.00 -0.30 -16.88
N ASP A 20 5.97 0.61 -17.08
CA ASP A 20 7.04 0.87 -16.10
C ASP A 20 6.49 1.49 -14.82
N ARG A 21 5.42 2.29 -14.93
CA ARG A 21 4.76 2.89 -13.77
C ARG A 21 3.96 1.89 -12.97
N VAL A 22 3.27 0.97 -13.66
CA VAL A 22 2.59 -0.15 -12.98
C VAL A 22 3.61 -1.01 -12.25
N CYS A 23 4.74 -1.35 -12.85
CA CYS A 23 5.84 -2.04 -12.16
C CYS A 23 6.28 -1.31 -10.88
N ARG A 24 6.48 0.00 -10.94
CA ARG A 24 6.81 0.82 -9.75
C ARG A 24 5.72 0.78 -8.68
N LEU A 25 4.43 0.72 -9.04
CA LEU A 25 3.34 0.52 -8.07
C LEU A 25 3.43 -0.85 -7.38
N HIS A 26 3.75 -1.90 -8.13
CA HIS A 26 3.99 -3.23 -7.55
C HIS A 26 5.19 -3.22 -6.58
N GLU A 27 6.28 -2.56 -6.95
CA GLU A 27 7.47 -2.42 -6.10
C GLU A 27 7.19 -1.61 -4.84
N ALA A 28 6.53 -0.46 -4.96
CA ALA A 28 6.09 0.35 -3.83
C ALA A 28 5.21 -0.46 -2.86
N PHE A 29 4.21 -1.19 -3.38
CA PHE A 29 3.37 -2.05 -2.55
C PHE A 29 4.16 -3.18 -1.87
N GLY A 30 5.15 -3.75 -2.58
CA GLY A 30 6.08 -4.73 -2.01
C GLY A 30 6.88 -4.17 -0.83
N VAL A 31 7.39 -2.95 -0.95
CA VAL A 31 8.08 -2.23 0.13
C VAL A 31 7.15 -1.98 1.31
N MET A 32 5.92 -1.50 1.06
CA MET A 32 4.91 -1.31 2.12
C MET A 32 4.66 -2.62 2.87
N CYS A 33 4.47 -3.73 2.16
CA CYS A 33 4.28 -5.05 2.76
C CYS A 33 5.50 -5.49 3.58
N ALA A 34 6.72 -5.25 3.10
CA ALA A 34 7.95 -5.61 3.80
C ALA A 34 8.08 -4.83 5.12
N ILE A 35 7.88 -3.51 5.09
CA ILE A 35 7.92 -2.66 6.28
C ILE A 35 6.80 -3.07 7.26
N ALA A 36 5.59 -3.28 6.76
CA ALA A 36 4.46 -3.71 7.59
C ALA A 36 4.76 -5.02 8.34
N ARG A 37 5.40 -5.99 7.67
CA ARG A 37 5.83 -7.26 8.29
C ARG A 37 6.95 -7.10 9.30
N MET A 38 7.85 -6.14 9.12
CA MET A 38 8.92 -5.86 10.07
C MET A 38 8.37 -5.23 11.36
N ILE A 39 7.40 -4.30 11.24
CA ILE A 39 6.87 -3.54 12.37
C ILE A 39 5.71 -4.27 13.07
N TRP A 40 4.77 -4.82 12.30
CA TRP A 40 3.53 -5.45 12.81
C TRP A 40 3.44 -6.92 12.42
N ARG A 41 4.51 -7.68 12.69
CA ARG A 41 4.63 -9.10 12.31
C ARG A 41 3.37 -9.92 12.60
N GLU A 42 2.78 -9.76 13.78
CA GLU A 42 1.58 -10.49 14.22
C GLU A 42 0.27 -10.02 13.57
N GLU A 43 0.20 -8.77 13.08
CA GLU A 43 -1.01 -8.14 12.52
C GLU A 43 -1.07 -8.22 10.97
N THR A 44 -0.04 -8.78 10.35
CA THR A 44 0.01 -9.05 8.91
C THR A 44 -0.63 -10.38 8.49
N GLY A 45 -1.22 -11.11 9.44
CA GLY A 45 -1.88 -12.40 9.19
C GLY A 45 -0.94 -13.59 9.02
N TYR A 46 0.36 -13.42 9.31
CA TYR A 46 1.35 -14.51 9.22
C TYR A 46 1.22 -15.50 10.39
N ASP A 47 0.89 -15.02 11.59
CA ASP A 47 0.60 -15.85 12.76
C ASP A 47 -0.92 -16.01 12.93
N ALA A 48 -1.47 -17.07 12.33
CA ALA A 48 -2.89 -17.43 12.39
C ALA A 48 -3.43 -17.71 13.81
N ASN A 49 -2.56 -17.72 14.83
CA ASN A 49 -2.90 -17.97 16.23
C ASN A 49 -2.92 -16.70 17.10
N SER A 50 -2.54 -15.53 16.57
CA SER A 50 -2.64 -14.29 17.34
C SER A 50 -4.09 -13.83 17.36
N ALA A 51 -4.79 -14.13 18.46
CA ALA A 51 -6.04 -13.51 18.84
C ALA A 51 -5.83 -12.02 19.21
N ALA A 52 -5.20 -11.24 18.32
CA ALA A 52 -5.14 -9.80 18.41
C ALA A 52 -6.55 -9.25 18.18
N SER A 53 -7.28 -9.21 19.29
CA SER A 53 -8.55 -8.56 19.49
C SER A 53 -8.38 -7.05 19.23
N GLY A 54 -9.04 -6.54 18.19
CA GLY A 54 -9.29 -5.10 17.99
C GLY A 54 -8.25 -4.30 17.20
N THR A 55 -7.14 -4.87 16.74
CA THR A 55 -6.14 -4.12 15.95
C THR A 55 -6.46 -4.12 14.45
N VAL A 56 -6.26 -2.96 13.82
CA VAL A 56 -6.44 -2.74 12.37
C VAL A 56 -5.36 -3.51 11.62
N ARG A 57 -5.73 -4.54 10.86
CA ARG A 57 -4.77 -5.44 10.18
C ARG A 57 -4.20 -4.82 8.90
N TRP A 58 -2.99 -5.24 8.52
CA TRP A 58 -2.38 -4.82 7.25
C TRP A 58 -3.05 -5.51 6.05
N ASP A 59 -3.40 -6.79 6.18
CA ASP A 59 -4.03 -7.54 5.10
C ASP A 59 -5.37 -6.90 4.69
N GLY A 60 -5.53 -6.59 3.40
CA GLY A 60 -6.68 -5.86 2.88
C GLY A 60 -6.75 -4.37 3.23
N SER A 61 -5.70 -3.78 3.81
CA SER A 61 -5.68 -2.35 4.17
C SER A 61 -5.69 -1.41 2.97
N VAL A 62 -5.07 -1.82 1.86
CA VAL A 62 -5.00 -1.08 0.60
C VAL A 62 -5.94 -1.72 -0.41
N ILE A 63 -6.89 -0.96 -0.92
CA ILE A 63 -7.83 -1.39 -1.97
C ILE A 63 -7.23 -1.15 -3.36
N ALA A 64 -6.61 0.01 -3.57
CA ALA A 64 -6.04 0.37 -4.85
C ALA A 64 -4.86 1.34 -4.71
N LEU A 65 -3.93 1.26 -5.67
CA LEU A 65 -2.88 2.25 -5.89
C LEU A 65 -2.97 2.78 -7.31
N ARG A 66 -2.81 4.10 -7.46
CA ARG A 66 -2.81 4.75 -8.77
C ARG A 66 -1.63 5.69 -8.92
N ASP A 67 -0.92 5.60 -10.03
CA ASP A 67 0.09 6.60 -10.39
C ASP A 67 -0.50 7.54 -11.46
N ILE A 68 -0.83 8.76 -11.05
CA ILE A 68 -1.34 9.80 -11.94
C ILE A 68 -0.22 10.81 -12.16
N ARG A 69 0.46 10.71 -13.31
CA ARG A 69 1.52 11.65 -13.71
C ARG A 69 2.64 11.85 -12.67
N GLY A 70 2.94 10.84 -11.85
CA GLY A 70 4.03 10.84 -10.85
C GLY A 70 3.52 11.07 -9.43
N HIS A 71 2.22 11.22 -9.29
CA HIS A 71 1.53 11.35 -8.02
C HIS A 71 0.89 10.02 -7.64
N LEU A 72 1.17 9.52 -6.43
CA LEU A 72 0.57 8.29 -5.93
C LEU A 72 -0.76 8.61 -5.25
N GLU A 73 -1.85 8.02 -5.73
CA GLU A 73 -3.11 7.94 -4.99
C GLU A 73 -3.23 6.56 -4.33
N VAL A 74 -3.55 6.55 -3.04
CA VAL A 74 -3.81 5.33 -2.26
C VAL A 74 -5.25 5.32 -1.80
N ILE A 75 -5.98 4.25 -2.13
CA ILE A 75 -7.32 4.01 -1.63
C ILE A 75 -7.25 3.01 -0.48
N TRP A 76 -7.57 3.46 0.72
CA TRP A 76 -7.54 2.66 1.94
C TRP A 76 -8.89 2.00 2.20
N ALA A 77 -8.89 0.86 2.90
CA ALA A 77 -10.13 0.18 3.27
C ALA A 77 -10.97 0.94 4.30
N SER A 78 -10.33 1.74 5.17
CA SER A 78 -11.03 2.64 6.10
C SER A 78 -10.10 3.74 6.61
N ALA A 79 -10.66 4.75 7.27
CA ALA A 79 -9.89 5.82 7.92
C ALA A 79 -8.88 5.28 8.94
N ALA A 80 -9.22 4.20 9.64
CA ALA A 80 -8.32 3.58 10.62
C ALA A 80 -7.09 2.92 9.95
N HIS A 81 -7.25 2.35 8.75
CA HIS A 81 -6.13 1.84 7.96
C HIS A 81 -5.23 2.97 7.46
N GLN A 82 -5.84 4.05 6.97
CA GLN A 82 -5.11 5.25 6.54
C GLN A 82 -4.29 5.84 7.69
N GLU A 83 -4.90 6.04 8.86
CA GLU A 83 -4.23 6.62 10.03
C GLU A 83 -3.06 5.74 10.49
N ARG A 84 -3.23 4.42 10.50
CA ARG A 84 -2.20 3.49 10.97
C ARG A 84 -1.06 3.28 9.98
N TYR A 85 -1.36 3.21 8.68
CA TYR A 85 -0.44 2.75 7.65
C TYR A 85 -0.09 3.80 6.58
N GLY A 86 -0.68 4.99 6.63
CA GLY A 86 -0.48 6.07 5.65
C GLY A 86 0.97 6.35 5.32
N VAL A 87 1.81 6.46 6.36
CA VAL A 87 3.24 6.73 6.26
C VAL A 87 4.01 5.67 5.46
N LEU A 88 3.51 4.42 5.38
CA LEU A 88 4.15 3.39 4.57
C LEU A 88 4.10 3.74 3.08
N ALA A 89 3.00 4.32 2.62
CA ALA A 89 2.87 4.73 1.23
C ALA A 89 3.80 5.90 0.89
N GLU A 90 3.96 6.85 1.82
CA GLU A 90 4.90 7.96 1.67
C GLU A 90 6.34 7.45 1.53
N LEU A 91 6.78 6.60 2.47
CA LEU A 91 8.13 6.03 2.47
C LEU A 91 8.39 5.14 1.25
N ALA A 92 7.41 4.31 0.88
CA ALA A 92 7.56 3.43 -0.28
C ALA A 92 7.62 4.22 -1.59
N TRP A 93 6.81 5.29 -1.72
CA TRP A 93 6.81 6.11 -2.93
C TRP A 93 8.06 6.98 -3.06
N GLU A 94 8.56 7.51 -1.94
CA GLU A 94 9.84 8.22 -1.87
C GLU A 94 11.00 7.31 -2.30
N ALA A 95 11.01 6.04 -1.88
CA ALA A 95 12.03 5.09 -2.28
C ALA A 95 12.06 4.80 -3.80
N MET A 96 10.93 4.99 -4.50
CA MET A 96 10.78 4.69 -5.93
C MET A 96 10.99 5.93 -6.84
N SER A 97 11.14 7.13 -6.27
CA SER A 97 10.99 8.40 -7.02
C SER A 97 12.15 9.39 -6.83
N GLU A 98 12.25 10.35 -7.74
CA GLU A 98 13.06 11.56 -7.57
C GLU A 98 12.43 12.52 -6.53
N PRO A 99 13.19 13.48 -5.95
CA PRO A 99 12.72 14.31 -4.84
C PRO A 99 11.45 15.08 -5.22
N ARG A 100 10.42 15.03 -4.34
CA ARG A 100 9.04 15.59 -4.45
C ARG A 100 7.93 14.62 -4.89
N ALA A 101 8.06 13.34 -4.55
CA ALA A 101 6.99 12.37 -4.72
C ALA A 101 5.79 12.74 -3.82
N ASN A 102 4.68 13.15 -4.41
CA ASN A 102 3.46 13.48 -3.68
C ASN A 102 2.57 12.23 -3.55
N VAL A 103 1.96 12.07 -2.38
CA VAL A 103 1.01 11.00 -2.07
C VAL A 103 -0.32 11.60 -1.63
N SER A 104 -1.43 11.12 -2.19
CA SER A 104 -2.78 11.42 -1.71
C SER A 104 -3.42 10.16 -1.13
N HIS A 105 -4.17 10.35 -0.05
CA HIS A 105 -4.91 9.28 0.61
C HIS A 105 -6.41 9.48 0.44
N HIS A 106 -7.09 8.42 0.05
CA HIS A 106 -8.52 8.41 -0.21
C HIS A 106 -9.18 7.26 0.52
N LEU A 107 -10.45 7.45 0.86
CA LEU A 107 -11.34 6.41 1.36
C LEU A 107 -12.19 5.85 0.21
N PRO A 108 -12.76 4.64 0.34
CA PRO A 108 -13.66 4.10 -0.66
C PRO A 108 -14.90 4.99 -0.73
N SER A 109 -15.25 5.43 -1.93
CA SER A 109 -16.48 6.17 -2.25
C SER A 109 -17.69 5.26 -2.31
#